data_AF-A0A8H2QU06-F1
#
_entry.id   AF-A0A8H2QU06-F1
#
_cell.length_a   1.000
_cell.length_b   1.000
_cell.length_c   1.000
_cell.angle_alpha   90.00
_cell.angle_beta   90.00
_cell.angle_gamma   90.00
#
_symmetry.space_group_name_H-M   'P 1'
#
loop_
_entity.id
_entity.type
_entity.pdbx_description
1 polymer ?
#
loop_
_entity_poly.entity_id
_entity_poly.type
_entity_poly.pdbx_seq_one_letter_code
_entity_poly.pdbx_strand_id
1 'polypeptide(L)'
;MVKIYVYLVKAGLKKLEEVPAIIRDQVKKALEDENKILLGMALVTGAFLVFKFKRGEKDMAVIYASLIVSGYKTFGQVPKVIQAQVKEVLIQLGLGELAE
;
A
#
# COMPACT_ATOMS: atom_id res chain seq x y z
N MET A 1 -37.86 0.37 -5.44
CA MET A 1 -37.76 -0.51 -6.62
C MET A 1 -36.31 -0.67 -7.12
N VAL A 2 -35.61 0.40 -7.50
CA VAL A 2 -34.23 0.34 -8.05
C VAL A 2 -33.23 -0.40 -7.14
N LYS A 3 -33.23 -0.09 -5.83
CA LYS A 3 -32.35 -0.76 -4.85
C LYS A 3 -32.50 -2.28 -4.83
N ILE A 4 -33.73 -2.80 -4.98
CA ILE A 4 -34.01 -4.25 -5.01
C ILE A 4 -33.31 -4.89 -6.20
N TYR A 5 -33.36 -4.27 -7.39
CA TYR A 5 -32.63 -4.76 -8.56
C TYR A 5 -31.12 -4.66 -8.40
N VAL A 6 -30.60 -3.61 -7.78
CA VAL A 6 -29.17 -3.50 -7.42
C VAL A 6 -28.76 -4.67 -6.51
N TYR A 7 -29.56 -5.02 -5.51
CA TYR A 7 -29.30 -6.18 -4.64
C TYR A 7 -29.35 -7.51 -5.41
N LEU A 8 -30.35 -7.71 -6.26
CA LEU A 8 -30.49 -8.94 -7.05
C LEU A 8 -29.32 -9.14 -8.03
N VAL A 9 -28.84 -8.07 -8.65
CA VAL A 9 -27.68 -8.09 -9.55
C VAL A 9 -26.39 -8.35 -8.75
N LYS A 10 -26.22 -7.72 -7.59
CA LYS A 10 -25.07 -7.98 -6.69
C LYS A 10 -25.03 -9.43 -6.19
N ALA A 11 -26.18 -10.01 -5.88
CA ALA A 11 -26.29 -11.39 -5.41
C ALA A 11 -26.10 -12.43 -6.53
N GLY A 12 -25.91 -12.00 -7.79
CA GLY A 12 -25.78 -12.90 -8.95
C GLY A 12 -27.08 -13.60 -9.34
N LEU A 13 -28.19 -13.27 -8.69
CA LEU A 13 -29.51 -13.88 -8.89
C LEU A 13 -30.19 -13.36 -10.16
N LYS A 14 -29.71 -12.25 -10.72
CA LYS A 14 -30.30 -11.64 -11.92
C LYS A 14 -29.24 -10.94 -12.77
N LYS A 15 -29.28 -11.15 -14.09
CA LYS A 15 -28.41 -10.43 -15.03
C LYS A 15 -28.96 -9.02 -15.28
N LEU A 16 -28.06 -8.07 -15.56
CA LEU A 16 -28.40 -6.66 -15.82
C LEU A 16 -29.38 -6.51 -17.01
N GLU A 17 -29.36 -7.47 -17.94
CA GLU A 17 -30.23 -7.52 -19.12
C GLU A 17 -31.70 -7.81 -18.77
N GLU A 18 -31.96 -8.53 -17.68
CA GLU A 18 -33.31 -8.86 -17.23
C GLU A 18 -33.95 -7.73 -16.40
N VAL A 19 -33.22 -6.64 -16.18
CA VAL A 19 -33.73 -5.42 -15.55
C VAL A 19 -34.53 -4.63 -16.58
N PRO A 20 -35.74 -4.16 -16.23
CA PRO A 20 -36.53 -3.28 -17.09
C PRO A 20 -35.71 -2.10 -17.63
N ALA A 21 -35.79 -1.83 -18.93
CA ALA A 21 -34.96 -0.82 -19.62
C ALA A 21 -35.03 0.57 -18.97
N ILE A 22 -36.19 0.95 -18.43
CA ILE A 22 -36.44 2.22 -17.73
C ILE A 22 -35.51 2.41 -16.52
N ILE A 23 -35.11 1.32 -15.86
CA ILE A 23 -34.36 1.32 -14.60
C ILE A 23 -32.93 0.79 -14.80
N ARG A 24 -32.65 0.11 -15.92
CA ARG A 24 -31.34 -0.51 -16.24
C ARG A 24 -30.19 0.50 -16.14
N ASP A 25 -30.35 1.69 -16.70
CA ASP A 25 -29.31 2.73 -16.68
C ASP A 25 -29.06 3.26 -15.26
N GLN A 26 -30.12 3.40 -14.47
CA GLN A 26 -30.00 3.83 -13.07
C GLN A 26 -29.30 2.78 -12.21
N VAL A 27 -29.59 1.49 -12.44
CA VAL A 27 -28.93 0.36 -11.76
C VAL A 27 -27.46 0.25 -12.16
N LYS A 28 -27.16 0.40 -13.46
CA LYS A 28 -25.78 0.37 -13.97
C LYS A 28 -24.95 1.50 -13.36
N LYS A 29 -25.48 2.72 -13.35
CA LYS A 29 -24.80 3.89 -12.77
C LYS A 29 -24.55 3.71 -11.26
N ALA A 30 -25.54 3.21 -10.52
CA ALA A 30 -25.38 2.93 -9.09
C ALA A 30 -24.29 1.88 -8.80
N LEU A 31 -24.19 0.84 -9.63
CA LEU A 31 -23.12 -0.17 -9.52
C LEU A 31 -21.75 0.39 -9.88
N GLU A 32 -21.66 1.23 -10.91
CA GLU A 32 -20.40 1.88 -11.31
C GLU A 32 -19.90 2.88 -10.26
N ASP A 33 -20.78 3.68 -9.66
CA ASP A 33 -20.41 4.66 -8.65
C ASP A 33 -19.89 3.98 -7.37
N GLU A 34 -20.51 2.89 -6.93
CA GLU A 34 -20.02 2.10 -5.79
C GLU A 34 -18.67 1.42 -6.09
N ASN A 35 -18.50 0.86 -7.29
CA ASN A 35 -17.25 0.23 -7.69
C ASN A 35 -16.09 1.24 -7.79
N LYS A 36 -16.36 2.47 -8.24
CA LYS A 36 -15.37 3.56 -8.25
C LYS A 36 -14.94 3.95 -6.85
N ILE A 37 -15.87 4.04 -5.90
CA ILE A 37 -15.54 4.32 -4.49
C ILE A 37 -14.70 3.19 -3.91
N LEU A 38 -15.08 1.93 -4.13
CA LEU A 38 -14.33 0.77 -3.64
C LEU A 38 -12.92 0.72 -4.24
N LEU A 39 -12.79 0.94 -5.55
CA LEU A 39 -11.50 0.98 -6.24
C LEU A 39 -10.64 2.15 -5.74
N GLY A 40 -11.24 3.33 -5.57
CA GLY A 40 -10.57 4.51 -5.02
C GLY A 40 -10.04 4.27 -3.61
N MET A 41 -10.87 3.69 -2.73
CA MET A 41 -10.46 3.33 -1.37
C MET A 41 -9.33 2.28 -1.38
N ALA A 42 -9.43 1.25 -2.23
CA ALA A 42 -8.39 0.23 -2.33
C ALA A 42 -7.04 0.81 -2.78
N LEU A 43 -7.04 1.73 -3.74
CA LEU A 43 -5.82 2.43 -4.18
C LEU A 43 -5.22 3.30 -3.08
N VAL A 44 -6.06 4.05 -2.36
CA VAL A 44 -5.61 4.91 -1.24
C VAL A 44 -5.04 4.08 -0.10
N THR A 45 -5.72 3.00 0.31
CA THR A 45 -5.23 2.10 1.37
C THR A 45 -3.93 1.40 0.96
N GLY A 46 -3.83 0.92 -0.28
CA GLY A 46 -2.60 0.32 -0.81
C GLY A 46 -1.43 1.30 -0.82
N ALA A 47 -1.64 2.53 -1.31
CA ALA A 47 -0.62 3.58 -1.31
C ALA A 47 -0.17 3.97 0.11
N PHE A 48 -1.11 4.07 1.05
CA PHE A 48 -0.81 4.34 2.46
C PHE A 48 0.01 3.23 3.11
N LEU A 49 -0.29 1.96 2.81
CA LEU A 49 0.46 0.81 3.31
C LEU A 49 1.90 0.86 2.81
N VAL A 50 2.11 1.03 1.50
CA VAL A 50 3.44 1.15 0.87
C VAL A 50 4.22 2.33 1.47
N PHE A 51 3.55 3.46 1.72
CA PHE A 51 4.17 4.62 2.35
C PHE A 51 4.66 4.34 3.78
N LYS A 52 3.91 3.57 4.57
CA LYS A 52 4.32 3.19 5.93
C LYS A 52 5.49 2.20 5.95
N PHE A 53 5.52 1.25 5.01
CA PHE A 53 6.65 0.32 4.88
C PHE A 53 7.97 1.04 4.60
N LYS A 54 7.97 2.02 3.68
CA LYS A 54 9.16 2.86 3.41
C LYS A 54 9.65 3.67 4.60
N ARG A 55 8.77 3.98 5.57
CA ARG A 55 9.14 4.75 6.76
C ARG A 55 9.83 3.88 7.82
N GLY A 56 9.33 2.65 8.03
CA GLY A 56 9.92 1.71 8.99
C GLY A 56 11.34 1.26 8.63
N GLU A 57 11.67 1.18 7.33
CA GLU A 57 13.03 0.83 6.89
C GLU A 57 14.06 1.90 7.28
N LYS A 58 13.69 3.19 7.20
CA LYS A 58 14.56 4.30 7.59
C LYS A 58 14.87 4.31 9.08
N ASP A 59 13.85 4.10 9.91
CA ASP A 59 14.03 4.07 11.37
C ASP A 59 14.94 2.89 11.77
N MET A 60 14.76 1.72 11.15
CA MET A 60 15.67 0.59 11.35
C MET A 60 17.08 0.87 10.83
N ALA A 61 17.23 1.56 9.69
CA ALA A 61 18.54 1.91 9.17
C ALA A 61 19.32 2.84 10.12
N VAL A 62 18.66 3.80 10.76
CA VAL A 62 19.28 4.68 11.76
C VAL A 62 19.72 3.89 13.01
N ILE A 63 18.88 2.96 13.48
CA ILE A 63 19.24 2.09 14.62
C ILE A 63 20.48 1.25 14.28
N TYR A 64 20.50 0.61 13.10
CA TYR A 64 21.67 -0.19 12.69
C TYR A 64 22.92 0.65 12.47
N ALA A 65 22.80 1.84 11.87
CA ALA A 65 23.93 2.76 11.74
C ALA A 65 24.47 3.15 13.12
N SER A 66 23.61 3.48 14.08
CA SER A 66 24.01 3.77 15.46
C SER A 66 24.71 2.59 16.14
N LEU A 67 24.23 1.36 15.93
CA LEU A 67 24.88 0.14 16.44
C LEU A 67 26.26 -0.12 15.81
N ILE A 68 26.44 0.24 14.53
CA ILE A 68 27.73 0.15 13.83
C ILE A 68 28.70 1.20 14.37
N VAL A 69 28.26 2.45 14.50
CA VAL A 69 29.07 3.54 15.08
C VAL A 69 29.48 3.20 16.51
N SER A 70 28.62 2.52 17.25
CA SER A 70 28.89 2.08 18.63
C SER A 70 29.70 0.77 18.71
N GLY A 71 30.04 0.15 17.59
CA GLY A 71 30.85 -1.08 17.51
C GLY A 71 30.14 -2.38 17.92
N TYR A 72 28.82 -2.35 18.17
CA TYR A 72 28.05 -3.55 18.53
C TYR A 72 27.72 -4.44 17.32
N LYS A 73 27.76 -3.87 16.11
CA LYS A 73 27.49 -4.59 14.85
C LYS A 73 28.45 -4.15 13.75
N THR A 74 28.68 -5.02 12.78
CA THR A 74 29.39 -4.68 11.53
C THR A 74 28.41 -4.57 10.38
N PHE A 75 28.78 -3.86 9.31
CA PHE A 75 27.93 -3.70 8.13
C PHE A 75 27.50 -5.04 7.49
N GLY A 76 28.35 -6.07 7.57
CA GLY A 76 28.02 -7.43 7.12
C GLY A 76 26.88 -8.11 7.91
N GLN A 77 26.56 -7.64 9.12
CA GLN A 77 25.44 -8.15 9.92
C GLN A 77 24.10 -7.44 9.61
N VAL A 78 24.12 -6.41 8.77
CA VAL A 78 22.92 -5.68 8.38
C VAL A 78 22.15 -6.49 7.32
N PRO A 79 20.83 -6.67 7.46
CA PRO A 79 20.02 -7.32 6.43
C PRO A 79 20.13 -6.61 5.08
N LYS A 80 20.32 -7.37 3.99
CA LYS A 80 20.50 -6.84 2.62
C LYS A 80 19.42 -5.83 2.18
N VAL A 81 18.20 -5.98 2.70
CA VAL A 81 17.05 -5.10 2.40
C VAL A 81 17.29 -3.66 2.85
N ILE A 82 18.01 -3.44 3.96
CA ILE A 82 18.27 -2.11 4.54
C ILE A 82 19.73 -1.67 4.44
N GLN A 83 20.64 -2.51 3.92
CA GLN A 83 22.07 -2.19 3.77
C GLN A 83 22.31 -0.89 3.00
N ALA A 84 21.59 -0.66 1.90
CA ALA A 84 21.69 0.58 1.12
C ALA A 84 21.32 1.81 1.97
N GLN A 85 20.25 1.71 2.77
CA GLN A 85 19.79 2.79 3.63
C GLN A 85 20.74 3.03 4.80
N VAL A 86 21.28 1.97 5.41
CA VAL A 86 22.30 2.07 6.47
C VAL A 86 23.57 2.74 5.94
N LYS A 87 24.01 2.38 4.72
CA LYS A 87 25.16 3.03 4.08
C LYS A 87 24.92 4.52 3.82
N GLU A 88 23.74 4.90 3.33
CA GLU A 88 23.37 6.31 3.18
C GLU A 88 23.39 7.06 4.52
N VAL A 89 22.85 6.47 5.59
CA VAL A 89 22.87 7.08 6.93
C VAL A 89 24.31 7.23 7.43
N LEU A 90 25.17 6.23 7.27
CA LEU A 90 26.58 6.32 7.65
C LEU A 90 27.34 7.39 6.84
N ILE A 91 27.06 7.51 5.54
CA ILE A 91 27.61 8.59 4.70
C ILE A 91 27.13 9.96 5.18
N GLN A 92 25.85 10.11 5.55
CA GLN A 92 25.33 11.36 6.11
C GLN A 92 25.98 11.73 7.45
N LEU A 93 26.38 10.73 8.23
CA LEU A 93 27.13 10.91 9.48
C LEU A 93 28.63 11.11 9.26
N GLY A 94 29.12 11.02 8.02
CA GLY A 94 30.54 11.15 7.68
C GLY A 94 31.40 9.93 8.01
N LEU A 95 30.77 8.78 8.26
CA LEU A 95 31.42 7.52 8.67
C LEU A 95 31.23 6.42 7.60
N GLY A 96 31.37 6.80 6.33
CA GLY A 96 31.12 5.92 5.19
C GLY A 96 32.07 4.73 5.13
N GLU A 97 33.27 4.87 5.69
CA GLU A 97 34.28 3.81 5.82
C GLU A 97 33.81 2.62 6.67
N LEU A 98 32.86 2.82 7.59
CA LEU A 98 32.28 1.72 8.38
C LEU A 98 31.31 0.85 7.58
N ALA A 99 31.02 1.23 6.33
CA ALA A 99 30.17 0.50 5.40
C ALA A 99 30.96 -0.27 4.32
N GLU A 100 32.29 -0.31 4.41
CA GLU A 100 33.17 -1.16 3.59
C GLU A 100 33.30 -2.60 4.12
#